data_AF-A0A2G9UGK8-F1
#
_entry.id   AF-A0A2G9UGK8-F1
#
_cell.length_a   1.000
_cell.length_b   1.000
_cell.length_c   1.000
_cell.angle_alpha   90.00
_cell.angle_beta   90.00
_cell.angle_gamma   90.00
#
_symmetry.space_group_name_H-M   'P 1'
#
loop_
_entity.id
_entity.type
_entity.pdbx_description
1 polymer ?
#
loop_
_entity_poly.entity_id
_entity_poly.type
_entity_poly.pdbx_seq_one_letter_code
_entity_poly.pdbx_strand_id
1 'polypeptide(L)' 'MQTSPDPFTLSPSPNSSKDILDKKRMEPTNEEVDRVHRQYCEALTELFEEHKTQYGVSEDTRLILV' A
#
# COMPACT_ATOMS: atom_id res chain seq x y z
N MET A 1 -28.10 18.78 52.80
CA MET A 1 -28.81 19.05 51.54
C MET A 1 -28.02 18.35 50.45
N GLN A 2 -28.61 17.34 49.82
CA GLN A 2 -27.99 16.47 48.83
C GLN A 2 -27.42 17.28 47.67
N THR A 3 -26.12 17.17 47.40
CA THR A 3 -25.55 17.55 46.10
C THR A 3 -25.92 16.43 45.12
N SER A 4 -26.99 16.63 44.36
CA SER A 4 -27.34 15.75 43.24
C SER A 4 -26.13 15.67 42.29
N PRO A 5 -25.66 14.47 41.90
CA PRO A 5 -24.65 14.37 40.87
C PRO A 5 -25.24 14.84 39.53
N ASP A 6 -24.48 15.67 38.81
CA ASP A 6 -24.85 16.23 37.52
C ASP A 6 -25.25 15.12 36.52
N PRO A 7 -26.33 15.29 35.74
CA PRO A 7 -26.81 14.28 34.77
C PRO A 7 -25.89 14.11 33.55
N PHE A 8 -24.76 14.81 33.51
CA PHE A 8 -23.81 14.82 32.38
C PHE A 8 -22.46 14.17 32.71
N THR A 9 -22.41 13.23 33.65
CA THR A 9 -21.36 12.21 33.59
C THR A 9 -21.64 11.28 32.41
N LEU A 10 -21.49 11.81 31.19
CA LEU A 10 -21.22 11.03 30.00
C LEU A 10 -19.88 10.35 30.26
N SER A 11 -19.96 9.18 30.90
CA SER A 11 -18.95 8.16 30.78
C SER A 11 -18.58 8.07 29.29
N PRO A 12 -17.29 8.16 28.91
CA PRO A 12 -16.90 7.80 27.57
C PRO A 12 -17.18 6.31 27.41
N SER A 13 -18.38 6.00 26.92
CA SER A 13 -18.75 4.66 26.48
C SER A 13 -17.73 4.26 25.41
N PRO A 14 -17.00 3.15 25.57
CA PRO A 14 -16.05 2.69 24.58
C PRO A 14 -16.84 2.01 23.48
N ASN A 15 -17.55 2.77 22.66
CA ASN A 15 -17.96 2.27 21.36
C ASN A 15 -16.68 2.13 20.52
N SER A 16 -16.11 0.92 20.55
CA SER A 16 -14.99 0.39 19.74
C SER A 16 -15.25 0.42 18.23
N SER A 17 -16.02 1.37 17.72
CA SER A 17 -16.28 1.52 16.29
C SER A 17 -15.34 2.51 15.61
N LYS A 18 -14.56 3.31 16.37
CA LYS A 18 -13.55 4.19 15.77
C LYS A 18 -12.25 3.47 15.40
N ASP A 19 -11.97 2.32 16.01
CA ASP A 19 -10.68 1.64 15.86
C ASP A 19 -10.64 0.67 14.66
N ILE A 20 -11.78 0.45 13.97
CA ILE A 20 -11.88 -0.50 12.85
C ILE A 20 -11.57 0.17 11.49
N LEU A 21 -11.58 1.51 11.42
CA LEU A 21 -11.39 2.22 10.16
C LEU A 21 -9.92 2.56 9.85
N ASP A 22 -9.08 2.74 10.88
CA ASP A 22 -7.67 3.16 10.73
C ASP A 22 -6.74 2.03 10.28
N LYS A 23 -7.15 0.76 10.43
CA LYS A 23 -6.36 -0.39 9.94
C LYS A 23 -6.40 -0.56 8.42
N LYS A 24 -7.24 0.21 7.72
CA LYS A 24 -7.52 0.01 6.29
C LYS A 24 -6.66 0.87 5.35
N ARG A 25 -5.79 1.72 5.87
CA ARG A 25 -4.88 2.51 5.04
C ARG A 25 -3.58 2.82 5.74
N MET A 26 -2.87 1.79 6.19
CA MET A 26 -1.42 1.93 6.30
C MET A 26 -0.95 2.10 4.86
N GLU A 27 -0.63 3.34 4.47
CA GLU A 27 -0.01 3.59 3.18
C GLU A 27 1.20 2.64 3.10
N PRO A 28 1.29 1.83 2.04
CA PRO A 28 2.38 0.88 1.92
C PRO A 28 3.68 1.65 2.06
N THR A 29 4.59 1.14 2.86
CA THR A 29 5.86 1.84 3.06
C THR A 29 6.61 1.89 1.73
N ASN A 30 7.40 2.93 1.51
CA ASN A 30 8.17 3.04 0.27
C ASN A 30 9.03 1.79 0.03
N GLU A 31 9.53 1.15 1.09
CA GLU A 31 10.31 -0.07 1.00
C GLU A 31 9.49 -1.26 0.48
N GLU A 32 8.22 -1.39 0.86
CA GLU A 32 7.35 -2.45 0.34
C GLU A 32 6.99 -2.22 -1.12
N VAL A 33 6.69 -0.97 -1.47
CA VAL A 33 6.43 -0.57 -2.86
C VAL A 33 7.66 -0.80 -3.72
N ASP A 34 8.84 -0.37 -3.27
CA ASP A 34 10.11 -0.51 -3.99
C ASP A 34 10.47 -1.98 -4.19
N ARG A 35 10.27 -2.83 -3.17
CA ARG A 35 10.49 -4.28 -3.28
C ARG A 35 9.62 -4.88 -4.38
N VAL A 36 8.32 -4.60 -4.38
CA VAL A 36 7.39 -5.15 -5.36
C VAL A 36 7.63 -4.54 -6.74
N HIS A 37 7.89 -3.24 -6.80
CA HIS A 37 8.21 -2.52 -8.03
C HIS A 37 9.46 -3.09 -8.69
N ARG A 38 10.51 -3.39 -7.91
CA ARG A 38 11.73 -4.03 -8.41
C ARG A 38 11.45 -5.42 -8.97
N GLN A 39 10.68 -6.25 -8.26
CA GLN A 39 10.30 -7.59 -8.75
C GLN A 39 9.51 -7.51 -10.06
N TYR A 40 8.60 -6.54 -10.15
CA TYR A 40 7.84 -6.27 -11.37
C TYR A 40 8.76 -5.85 -12.53
N CYS A 41 9.72 -4.95 -12.26
CA CYS A 41 10.66 -4.48 -13.27
C CYS A 41 11.60 -5.57 -13.78
N GLU A 42 12.10 -6.42 -12.88
CA GLU A 42 12.93 -7.58 -13.22
C GLU A 42 12.15 -8.53 -14.15
N ALA A 43 10.93 -8.92 -13.77
CA ALA A 43 10.10 -9.82 -14.56
C ALA A 43 9.74 -9.25 -15.95
N LEU A 44 9.44 -7.95 -16.05
CA LEU A 44 9.19 -7.29 -17.33
C LEU A 44 10.44 -7.26 -18.21
N THR A 45 11.60 -7.01 -17.61
CA THR A 45 12.88 -6.98 -18.35
C THR A 45 13.20 -8.35 -18.90
N GLU A 46 13.05 -9.41 -18.11
CA GLU A 46 13.26 -10.79 -18.56
C GLU A 46 12.31 -11.15 -19.72
N LEU A 47 11.02 -10.85 -19.56
CA LEU A 47 10.01 -11.12 -20.59
C LEU A 47 10.33 -10.38 -21.90
N PHE A 48 10.76 -9.11 -21.78
CA PHE A 48 11.14 -8.31 -22.94
C PHE A 48 12.39 -8.87 -23.62
N GLU A 49 13.44 -9.20 -22.87
CA GLU A 49 14.67 -9.76 -23.40
C GLU A 49 14.44 -11.11 -24.11
N GLU A 50 13.56 -11.95 -23.58
CA GLU A 50 13.20 -13.24 -24.19
C GLU A 50 12.46 -13.09 -25.54
N HIS A 51 11.67 -12.03 -25.69
CA HIS A 51 10.76 -11.88 -26.83
C HIS A 51 11.18 -10.78 -27.82
N LYS A 52 12.06 -9.85 -27.46
CA LYS A 52 12.41 -8.68 -28.28
C LYS A 52 12.85 -9.06 -29.70
N THR A 53 13.71 -10.08 -29.83
CA THR A 53 14.21 -10.54 -31.13
C THR A 53 13.13 -11.20 -31.97
N GLN A 54 12.15 -11.86 -31.33
CA GLN A 54 11.04 -12.54 -32.00
C GLN A 54 10.07 -11.54 -32.66
N TYR A 55 9.97 -10.32 -32.13
CA TYR A 55 9.13 -9.25 -32.67
C TYR A 55 9.93 -8.24 -33.52
N GLY A 56 11.18 -8.53 -33.88
CA GLY A 56 12.00 -7.67 -34.74
C GLY A 56 12.62 -6.47 -34.01
N VAL A 57 12.66 -6.48 -32.69
CA VAL A 57 13.37 -5.49 -31.88
C VAL A 57 14.85 -5.89 -31.80
N SER A 58 15.75 -4.91 -32.00
CA SER A 58 17.20 -5.13 -32.00
C SER A 58 17.70 -5.54 -30.61
N GLU A 59 18.71 -6.43 -30.55
CA GLU A 59 19.28 -6.94 -29.30
C GLU A 59 19.85 -5.83 -28.39
N ASP A 60 20.30 -4.72 -28.96
CA ASP A 60 20.80 -3.56 -28.22
C ASP A 60 19.69 -2.75 -27.54
N THR A 61 18.43 -3.01 -27.90
CA THR A 61 17.28 -2.34 -27.29
C THR A 61 17.07 -2.87 -25.89
N ARG A 62 16.97 -1.95 -24.93
CA ARG A 62 16.71 -2.23 -23.51
C ARG A 62 15.36 -1.66 -23.11
N LEU A 63 14.68 -2.37 -22.22
CA LEU A 63 13.46 -1.86 -21.58
C LEU A 63 13.84 -0.77 -20.58
N ILE A 64 13.17 0.39 -20.65
CA ILE A 64 13.35 1.51 -19.70
C ILE A 64 12.13 1.57 -18.81
N LEU A 65 12.34 1.40 -17.50
CA LEU A 65 11.31 1.44 -16.46
C LEU A 65 11.64 2.59 -15.50
N VAL A 66 10.61 3.37 -15.12
CA VAL A 66 10.71 4.58 -14.28
C VAL A 66 10.06 4.39 -12.92
#